data_AF-A0A517P5K6-F1
#
_entry.id   AF-A0A517P5K6-F1
#
_cell.length_a   1.000
_cell.length_b   1.000
_cell.length_c   1.000
_cell.angle_alpha   90.00
_cell.angle_beta   90.00
_cell.angle_gamma   90.00
#
_symmetry.space_group_name_H-M   'P 1'
#
loop_
_entity.id
_entity.type
_entity.pdbx_description
1 polymer ?
#
loop_
_entity_poly.entity_id
_entity_poly.type
_entity_poly.pdbx_seq_one_letter_code
_entity_poly.pdbx_strand_id
1 'polypeptide(L)'
;MMNWFAAHAHWFAYGAAFSAFIALSVWYETVLSQRKRAALHPYLGRSCRGIRWHRRFPGAPHDEIRRFVRGFAECFRVAPHLATQFGPDDRPFVIWDEATVGGPFALDDNEELYDWGVVLEEEYRISPELQATWDERTTLADVFALTRSAG
;
A
#
# COMPACT_ATOMS: atom_id res chain seq x y z
N MET A 1 -39.05 -22.44 -39.04
CA MET A 1 -37.64 -22.67 -38.66
C MET A 1 -37.13 -21.42 -37.98
N MET A 2 -36.96 -21.47 -36.65
CA MET A 2 -36.42 -20.35 -35.89
C MET A 2 -34.93 -20.25 -36.18
N ASN A 3 -34.45 -19.08 -36.58
CA ASN A 3 -33.08 -18.87 -37.05
C ASN A 3 -32.11 -19.09 -35.87
N TRP A 4 -31.44 -20.25 -35.84
CA TRP A 4 -30.51 -20.67 -34.78
C TRP A 4 -29.43 -19.60 -34.50
N PHE A 5 -29.05 -18.82 -35.52
CA PHE A 5 -28.12 -17.70 -35.38
C PHE A 5 -28.67 -16.53 -34.54
N ALA A 6 -29.95 -16.20 -34.65
CA ALA A 6 -30.58 -15.15 -33.85
C ALA A 6 -30.71 -15.58 -32.37
N ALA A 7 -30.92 -16.87 -32.12
CA ALA A 7 -31.00 -17.43 -30.78
C ALA A 7 -29.65 -17.46 -30.03
N HIS A 8 -28.51 -17.28 -30.71
CA HIS A 8 -27.19 -17.29 -30.06
C HIS A 8 -26.41 -15.97 -30.15
N ALA A 9 -26.90 -14.99 -30.92
CA ALA A 9 -26.27 -13.68 -31.05
C ALA A 9 -26.05 -12.97 -29.70
N HIS A 10 -26.95 -13.16 -28.72
CA HIS A 10 -26.80 -12.59 -27.39
C HIS A 10 -25.66 -13.22 -26.58
N TRP A 11 -25.39 -14.52 -26.71
CA TRP A 11 -24.26 -15.18 -26.04
C TRP A 11 -22.91 -14.61 -26.52
N PHE A 12 -22.78 -14.35 -27.83
CA PHE A 12 -21.59 -13.70 -28.39
C PHE A 12 -21.44 -12.25 -27.91
N ALA A 13 -22.54 -11.49 -27.84
CA ALA A 13 -22.53 -10.12 -27.32
C ALA A 13 -22.14 -10.07 -25.83
N TYR A 14 -22.69 -10.96 -24.99
CA TYR A 14 -22.30 -11.06 -23.58
C TYR A 14 -20.85 -11.50 -23.41
N GLY A 15 -20.38 -12.45 -24.22
CA GLY A 15 -18.97 -12.89 -24.19
C GLY A 15 -18.01 -11.76 -24.56
N ALA A 16 -18.35 -10.96 -25.58
CA ALA A 16 -17.56 -9.79 -25.98
C ALA A 16 -17.57 -8.70 -24.90
N ALA A 17 -18.74 -8.39 -24.32
CA ALA A 17 -18.87 -7.40 -23.25
C ALA A 17 -18.10 -7.82 -21.98
N PHE A 18 -18.19 -9.10 -21.59
CA PHE A 18 -17.45 -9.64 -20.46
C PHE A 18 -15.93 -9.60 -20.69
N SER A 19 -15.48 -9.96 -21.89
CA SER A 19 -14.06 -9.87 -22.24
C SER A 19 -13.54 -8.43 -22.21
N ALA A 20 -14.35 -7.47 -22.70
CA ALA A 20 -14.01 -6.06 -22.66
C ALA A 20 -13.96 -5.53 -21.21
N PHE A 21 -14.88 -5.97 -20.35
CA PHE A 21 -14.87 -5.64 -18.93
C PHE A 21 -13.59 -6.15 -18.24
N ILE A 22 -13.22 -7.42 -18.43
CA ILE A 22 -11.97 -7.97 -17.87
C ILE A 22 -10.75 -7.18 -18.38
N ALA A 23 -10.69 -6.90 -19.68
CA ALA A 23 -9.58 -6.15 -20.26
C ALA A 23 -9.48 -4.73 -19.66
N LEU A 24 -10.61 -4.06 -19.44
CA LEU A 24 -10.67 -2.75 -18.82
C LEU A 24 -10.20 -2.80 -17.35
N SER A 25 -10.64 -3.81 -16.58
CA SER A 25 -10.20 -4.00 -15.19
C SER A 25 -8.69 -4.26 -15.10
N VAL A 26 -8.14 -5.16 -15.94
CA VAL A 26 -6.69 -5.43 -15.96
C VAL A 26 -5.89 -4.20 -16.38
N TRP A 27 -6.38 -3.46 -17.39
CA TRP A 27 -5.75 -2.21 -17.82
C TRP A 27 -5.75 -1.17 -16.69
N TYR A 28 -6.88 -1.01 -16.00
CA TYR A 28 -7.04 -0.11 -14.87
C TYR A 28 -6.05 -0.42 -13.74
N GLU A 29 -6.00 -1.67 -13.29
CA GLU A 29 -5.06 -2.16 -12.27
C GLU A 29 -3.60 -1.93 -12.66
N THR A 30 -3.28 -2.12 -13.96
CA THR A 30 -1.93 -1.90 -14.49
C THR A 30 -1.55 -0.42 -14.43
N VAL A 31 -2.45 0.47 -14.84
CA VAL A 31 -2.20 1.93 -14.79
C VAL A 31 -2.04 2.39 -13.35
N LEU A 32 -2.92 1.97 -12.43
CA LEU A 32 -2.79 2.28 -11.01
C LEU A 32 -1.46 1.78 -10.44
N SER A 33 -1.10 0.53 -10.72
CA SER A 33 0.17 -0.07 -10.27
C SER A 33 1.39 0.71 -10.77
N GLN A 34 1.37 1.18 -12.02
CA GLN A 34 2.45 2.00 -12.56
C GLN A 34 2.55 3.36 -11.88
N ARG A 35 1.40 4.00 -11.61
CA ARG A 35 1.35 5.27 -10.89
C ARG A 35 1.83 5.15 -9.46
N LYS A 36 1.38 4.12 -8.74
CA LYS A 36 1.86 3.78 -7.39
C LYS A 36 3.39 3.61 -7.39
N ARG A 37 3.95 2.87 -8.35
CA ARG A 37 5.41 2.73 -8.49
C ARG A 37 6.12 4.05 -8.75
N ALA A 38 5.54 4.93 -9.58
CA ALA A 38 6.10 6.25 -9.85
C ALA A 38 6.07 7.16 -8.61
N ALA A 39 4.97 7.15 -7.86
CA ALA A 39 4.83 7.90 -6.61
C ALA A 39 5.76 7.40 -5.51
N LEU A 40 6.03 6.09 -5.48
CA LEU A 40 6.99 5.49 -4.55
C LEU A 40 8.45 5.70 -4.95
N HIS A 41 8.73 6.08 -6.20
CA HIS A 41 10.09 6.25 -6.71
C HIS A 41 10.99 7.18 -5.85
N PRO A 42 10.53 8.34 -5.33
CA PRO A 42 11.33 9.19 -4.44
C PRO A 42 11.75 8.50 -3.14
N TYR A 43 11.05 7.46 -2.72
CA TYR A 43 11.34 6.64 -1.53
C TYR A 43 12.22 5.45 -1.89
N LEU A 44 11.94 4.78 -3.03
CA LEU A 44 12.56 3.53 -3.47
C LEU A 44 13.80 3.69 -4.38
N GLY A 45 14.30 4.92 -4.53
CA GLY A 45 15.61 5.22 -5.11
C GLY A 45 16.69 5.59 -4.08
N ARG A 46 16.38 5.49 -2.79
CA ARG A 46 17.27 5.92 -1.71
C ARG A 46 18.24 4.80 -1.33
N SER A 47 19.40 5.16 -0.79
CA SER A 47 20.22 4.18 -0.05
C SER A 47 19.45 3.67 1.17
N CYS A 48 19.72 2.41 1.58
CA CYS A 48 19.18 1.84 2.82
C CYS A 48 19.23 2.83 3.99
N ARG A 49 18.10 3.00 4.67
CA ARG A 49 17.89 3.98 5.74
C ARG A 49 18.12 3.41 7.14
N GLY A 50 18.64 2.18 7.25
CA GLY A 50 18.89 1.51 8.53
C GLY A 50 19.71 2.35 9.50
N ILE A 51 20.73 3.09 9.03
CA ILE A 51 21.52 3.99 9.89
C ILE A 51 20.64 5.07 10.53
N ARG A 52 19.64 5.61 9.82
CA ARG A 52 18.74 6.62 10.37
C ARG A 52 17.80 6.04 11.40
N TRP A 53 17.29 4.84 11.13
CA TRP A 53 16.50 4.08 12.10
C TRP A 53 17.27 3.83 13.40
N HIS A 54 18.51 3.35 13.29
CA HIS A 54 19.38 3.12 14.46
C HIS A 54 19.73 4.38 15.23
N ARG A 55 19.93 5.51 14.54
CA ARG A 55 20.14 6.79 15.21
C ARG A 55 18.88 7.25 15.97
N ARG A 56 17.69 6.99 15.42
CA ARG A 56 16.42 7.37 16.04
C ARG A 56 16.05 6.46 17.21
N PHE A 57 16.39 5.17 17.11
CA PHE A 57 16.09 4.12 18.09
C PHE A 57 17.35 3.30 18.43
N PRO A 58 18.33 3.85 19.16
CA PRO A 58 19.61 3.18 19.41
C PRO A 58 19.50 1.90 20.25
N GLY A 59 18.41 1.72 20.98
CA GLY A 59 18.13 0.51 21.77
C GLY A 59 17.24 -0.51 21.06
N ALA A 60 16.83 -0.27 19.82
CA ALA A 60 15.97 -1.19 19.08
C ALA A 60 16.81 -2.24 18.32
N PRO A 61 16.51 -3.55 18.48
CA PRO A 61 17.09 -4.61 17.67
C PRO A 61 16.92 -4.36 16.16
N HIS A 62 17.94 -4.68 15.38
CA HIS A 62 17.95 -4.50 13.92
C HIS A 62 16.80 -5.25 13.22
N ASP A 63 16.49 -6.44 13.71
CA ASP A 63 15.45 -7.33 13.18
C ASP A 63 14.05 -6.80 13.47
N GLU A 64 13.82 -6.18 14.63
CA GLU A 64 12.56 -5.53 14.99
C GLU A 64 12.23 -4.38 14.02
N ILE A 65 13.19 -3.47 13.82
CA ILE A 65 13.07 -2.36 12.85
C ILE A 65 12.80 -2.90 11.45
N ARG A 66 13.56 -3.92 11.03
CA ARG A 66 13.41 -4.50 9.68
C ARG A 66 12.06 -5.17 9.50
N ARG A 67 11.53 -5.85 10.52
CA ARG A 67 10.22 -6.48 10.48
C ARG A 67 9.11 -5.43 10.35
N PHE A 68 9.15 -4.40 11.19
CA PHE A 68 8.22 -3.28 11.13
C PHE A 68 8.19 -2.61 9.75
N VAL A 69 9.36 -2.21 9.25
CA VAL A 69 9.48 -1.53 7.95
C VAL A 69 9.06 -2.46 6.80
N ARG A 70 9.29 -3.77 6.92
CA ARG A 70 8.83 -4.75 5.92
C ARG A 70 7.32 -4.89 5.93
N GLY A 71 6.68 -4.99 7.09
CA GLY A 71 5.22 -5.07 7.19
C GLY A 71 4.55 -3.85 6.54
N PHE A 72 5.06 -2.65 6.83
CA PHE A 72 4.63 -1.43 6.13
C PHE A 72 4.82 -1.54 4.60
N ALA A 73 6.02 -1.93 4.14
CA ALA A 73 6.31 -2.03 2.72
C ALA A 73 5.42 -3.06 1.99
N GLU A 74 5.08 -4.17 2.65
CA GLU A 74 4.22 -5.23 2.11
C GLU A 74 2.79 -4.74 1.87
N CYS A 75 2.21 -3.96 2.80
CA CYS A 75 0.91 -3.32 2.61
C CYS A 75 0.90 -2.42 1.36
N PHE A 76 1.99 -1.69 1.10
CA PHE A 76 2.14 -0.86 -0.10
C PHE A 76 2.60 -1.63 -1.35
N ARG A 77 2.56 -2.97 -1.32
CA ARG A 77 2.99 -3.88 -2.40
C ARG A 77 4.43 -3.61 -2.88
N VAL A 78 5.29 -3.14 -1.99
CA VAL A 78 6.71 -2.88 -2.25
C VAL A 78 7.52 -4.15 -2.06
N ALA A 79 8.42 -4.43 -3.00
CA ALA A 79 9.26 -5.63 -2.94
C ALA A 79 10.12 -5.65 -1.65
N PRO A 80 10.26 -6.80 -0.97
CA PRO A 80 10.93 -6.87 0.35
C PRO A 80 12.37 -6.35 0.38
N HIS A 81 13.10 -6.43 -0.74
CA HIS A 81 14.47 -5.91 -0.85
C HIS A 81 14.54 -4.38 -0.86
N LEU A 82 13.45 -3.70 -1.22
CA LEU A 82 13.34 -2.24 -1.23
C LEU A 82 12.80 -1.67 0.09
N ALA A 83 12.17 -2.49 0.93
CA ALA A 83 11.60 -2.05 2.21
C ALA A 83 12.59 -1.22 3.06
N THR A 84 13.86 -1.63 3.09
CA THR A 84 14.91 -0.94 3.88
C THR A 84 15.22 0.50 3.43
N GLN A 85 14.64 0.96 2.33
CA GLN A 85 14.78 2.33 1.83
C GLN A 85 13.79 3.31 2.47
N PHE A 86 12.73 2.81 3.13
CA PHE A 86 11.88 3.64 3.98
C PHE A 86 12.62 4.07 5.24
N GLY A 87 12.54 5.36 5.54
CA GLY A 87 13.19 5.99 6.67
C GLY A 87 12.23 6.29 7.83
N PRO A 88 12.77 6.60 9.01
CA PRO A 88 11.97 6.95 10.19
C PRO A 88 11.09 8.18 9.98
N ASP A 89 11.54 9.15 9.16
CA ASP A 89 10.85 10.41 8.93
C ASP A 89 9.81 10.34 7.79
N ASP A 90 9.66 9.18 7.14
CA ASP A 90 8.68 9.00 6.08
C ASP A 90 7.26 8.97 6.67
N ARG A 91 6.29 9.56 5.96
CA ARG A 91 4.94 9.81 6.47
C ARG A 91 3.95 8.92 5.72
N PRO A 92 3.35 7.89 6.38
CA PRO A 92 2.48 6.91 5.72
C PRO A 92 1.31 7.53 4.94
N PHE A 93 0.63 8.51 5.53
CA PHE A 93 -0.48 9.22 4.88
C PHE A 93 -0.05 9.97 3.62
N VAL A 94 1.12 10.61 3.65
CA VAL A 94 1.65 11.32 2.48
C VAL A 94 2.08 10.34 1.39
N ILE A 95 2.67 9.21 1.77
CA ILE A 95 3.01 8.15 0.81
C ILE A 95 1.73 7.60 0.15
N TRP A 96 0.68 7.36 0.93
CA TRP A 96 -0.61 6.92 0.39
C TRP A 96 -1.22 7.96 -0.54
N ASP A 97 -1.35 9.21 -0.09
CA ASP A 97 -1.95 10.31 -0.86
C ASP A 97 -1.23 10.53 -2.21
N GLU A 98 0.10 10.58 -2.20
CA GLU A 98 0.93 10.69 -3.40
C GLU A 98 0.72 9.50 -4.36
N ALA A 99 0.42 8.32 -3.81
CA ALA A 99 0.29 7.07 -4.54
C ALA A 99 -1.12 6.81 -5.10
N THR A 100 -2.17 7.44 -4.55
CA THR A 100 -3.59 7.21 -4.92
C THR A 100 -4.27 8.40 -5.61
N VAL A 101 -3.99 9.65 -5.22
CA VAL A 101 -4.90 10.79 -5.52
C VAL A 101 -4.74 11.44 -6.91
N GLY A 102 -3.70 11.11 -7.69
CA GLY A 102 -3.39 11.90 -8.90
C GLY A 102 -4.26 11.65 -10.16
N GLY A 103 -5.35 10.88 -10.13
CA GLY A 103 -6.01 10.36 -11.35
C GLY A 103 -7.51 10.61 -11.50
N PRO A 104 -8.04 10.64 -12.75
CA PRO A 104 -9.48 10.82 -13.02
C PRO A 104 -10.36 9.65 -12.57
N PHE A 105 -9.76 8.64 -11.94
CA PHE A 105 -10.41 7.45 -11.40
C PHE A 105 -9.93 7.16 -9.97
N ALA A 106 -9.41 8.17 -9.25
CA ALA A 106 -9.03 8.00 -7.85
C ALA A 106 -10.29 7.62 -7.05
N LEU A 107 -10.45 6.32 -6.81
CA LEU A 107 -11.29 5.84 -5.74
C LEU A 107 -10.54 6.13 -4.46
N ASP A 108 -11.23 6.67 -3.47
CA ASP A 108 -10.73 6.81 -2.10
C ASP A 108 -10.66 5.42 -1.46
N ASP A 109 -9.84 4.53 -2.01
CA ASP A 109 -9.49 3.28 -1.36
C ASP A 109 -8.24 3.51 -0.52
N ASN A 110 -8.47 3.63 0.79
CA ASN A 110 -7.42 3.63 1.79
C ASN A 110 -6.95 2.20 2.14
N GLU A 111 -7.04 1.27 1.18
CA GLU A 111 -6.79 -0.17 1.37
C GLU A 111 -5.40 -0.41 1.96
N GLU A 112 -4.35 0.24 1.45
CA GLU A 112 -3.00 0.08 2.00
C GLU A 112 -2.86 0.53 3.46
N LEU A 113 -3.50 1.64 3.81
CA LEU A 113 -3.47 2.15 5.18
C LEU A 113 -4.32 1.30 6.12
N TYR A 114 -5.44 0.78 5.62
CA TYR A 114 -6.30 -0.16 6.33
C TYR A 114 -5.56 -1.49 6.60
N ASP A 115 -4.98 -2.10 5.57
CA ASP A 115 -4.19 -3.32 5.67
C ASP A 115 -3.03 -3.15 6.65
N TRP A 116 -2.35 -2.01 6.60
CA TRP A 116 -1.29 -1.72 7.55
C TRP A 116 -1.83 -1.56 8.97
N GLY A 117 -2.99 -0.93 9.14
CA GLY A 117 -3.69 -0.84 10.41
C GLY A 117 -4.00 -2.21 11.02
N VAL A 118 -4.46 -3.15 10.20
CA VAL A 118 -4.69 -4.55 10.61
C VAL A 118 -3.38 -5.21 11.06
N VAL A 119 -2.29 -5.06 10.30
CA VAL A 119 -0.96 -5.57 10.69
C VAL A 119 -0.51 -4.99 12.03
N LEU A 120 -0.74 -3.69 12.26
CA LEU A 120 -0.37 -3.02 13.50
C LEU A 120 -1.18 -3.49 14.71
N GLU A 121 -2.46 -3.79 14.51
CA GLU A 121 -3.32 -4.38 15.53
C GLU A 121 -2.89 -5.82 15.85
N GLU A 122 -2.76 -6.68 14.83
CA GLU A 122 -2.50 -8.10 15.00
C GLU A 122 -1.07 -8.40 15.50
N GLU A 123 -0.05 -7.75 14.93
CA GLU A 123 1.35 -8.04 15.26
C GLU A 123 1.87 -7.21 16.43
N TYR A 124 1.39 -5.97 16.59
CA TYR A 124 1.96 -5.00 17.54
C TYR A 124 0.96 -4.51 18.60
N ARG A 125 -0.29 -4.99 18.58
CA ARG A 125 -1.35 -4.65 19.54
C ARG A 125 -1.62 -3.14 19.64
N ILE A 126 -1.41 -2.42 18.55
CA ILE A 126 -1.75 -0.99 18.46
C ILE A 126 -3.26 -0.89 18.24
N SER A 127 -3.97 -0.23 19.16
CA SER A 127 -5.43 -0.16 19.10
C SER A 127 -5.90 0.67 17.90
N PRO A 128 -7.03 0.28 17.24
CA PRO A 128 -7.59 1.03 16.13
C PRO A 128 -7.91 2.50 16.44
N GLU A 129 -8.27 2.82 17.68
CA GLU A 129 -8.56 4.20 18.12
C GLU A 129 -7.31 5.09 18.03
N LEU A 130 -6.13 4.53 18.30
CA LEU A 130 -4.88 5.26 18.19
C LEU A 130 -4.53 5.52 16.72
N GLN A 131 -4.86 4.59 15.83
CA GLN A 131 -4.67 4.75 14.38
C GLN A 131 -5.55 5.87 13.82
N ALA A 132 -6.77 6.02 14.34
CA ALA A 132 -7.70 7.09 13.96
C ALA A 132 -7.19 8.51 14.32
N THR A 133 -6.14 8.63 15.14
CA THR A 133 -5.54 9.93 15.49
C THR A 133 -4.40 10.35 14.55
N TRP A 134 -3.99 9.48 13.63
CA TRP A 134 -2.87 9.77 12.74
C TRP A 134 -3.26 10.74 11.64
N ASP A 135 -2.32 11.63 11.33
CA ASP A 135 -2.49 12.66 10.32
C ASP A 135 -1.30 12.66 9.34
N GLU A 136 -1.29 13.63 8.43
CA GLU A 136 -0.21 13.83 7.44
C GLU A 136 1.17 14.10 8.07
N ARG A 137 1.25 14.35 9.38
CA ARG A 137 2.49 14.62 10.11
C ARG A 137 3.02 13.36 10.80
N THR A 138 2.18 12.37 11.06
CA THR A 138 2.58 11.08 11.63
C THR A 138 3.68 10.45 10.78
N THR A 139 4.82 10.16 11.41
CA THR A 139 5.95 9.48 10.78
C THR A 139 5.97 7.99 11.08
N LEU A 140 6.69 7.21 10.27
CA LEU A 140 6.96 5.80 10.56
C LEU A 140 7.66 5.62 11.92
N ALA A 141 8.50 6.57 12.34
CA ALA A 141 9.11 6.55 13.66
C ALA A 141 8.08 6.74 14.77
N ASP A 142 7.09 7.62 14.60
CA ASP A 142 6.06 7.81 15.62
C ASP A 142 5.25 6.53 15.81
N VAL A 143 4.89 5.86 14.72
CA VAL A 143 4.19 4.56 14.78
C VAL A 143 5.08 3.46 15.38
N PHE A 144 6.36 3.39 14.99
CA PHE A 144 7.30 2.42 15.57
C PHE A 144 7.54 2.67 17.07
N ALA A 145 7.48 3.91 17.55
CA ALA A 145 7.59 4.18 18.98
C ALA A 145 6.42 3.55 19.77
N LEU A 146 5.22 3.51 19.18
CA LEU A 146 4.04 2.91 19.79
C LEU A 146 4.17 1.40 19.97
N THR A 147 4.75 0.70 18.99
CA THR A 147 5.00 -0.75 19.10
C THR A 147 5.92 -1.10 20.27
N ARG A 148 6.72 -0.12 20.73
CA ARG A 148 7.68 -0.27 21.84
C ARG A 148 7.13 0.17 23.19
N SER A 149 6.09 1.00 23.22
CA SER A 149 5.38 1.37 24.45
C SER A 149 4.25 0.41 24.82
N ALA A 150 3.79 -0.41 23.87
CA ALA A 150 2.77 -1.43 24.08
C ALA A 150 3.32 -2.75 24.64
N GLY A 151 4.63 -2.81 24.94
CA GLY A 151 5.36 -3.98 25.46
C GLY A 151 5.80 -3.83 26.92
#